data_AF-A0A174JNR2-F1
#
_entry.id   AF-A0A174JNR2-F1
#
_cell.length_a   1.000
_cell.length_b   1.000
_cell.length_c   1.000
_cell.angle_alpha   90.00
_cell.angle_beta   90.00
_cell.angle_gamma   90.00
#
_symmetry.space_group_name_H-M   'P 1'
#
loop_
_entity.id
_entity.type
_entity.pdbx_description
1 polymer ?
#
loop_
_entity_poly.entity_id
_entity_poly.type
_entity_poly.pdbx_seq_one_letter_code
_entity_poly.pdbx_strand_id
1 'polypeptide(L)'
;MNILNYARYDYCLKKACEFLDQYSIHSFPVDPFEIIKKEKYGLMKYSELADEFDCSIDKVCTCLRSSDGKTILENDYYSIAYNDSKPITRIRFTLMHELGHIYLNHLVDFEKTEMLRNDKIASSLTKQECRVLENEANAFARNVLSPVSMFLTLKNKSVSNVAYTFGLSVAAAETRIDLIDTDAKLITGLNLSQKMMLVYRRFMNKRKCIVCNAQFFKTYNYCPICGGKNTLKWGDGNMIYPKLDTHENGKLTECPNCSNEETDVEGNFCQICGENLVNKCSNNDCYYNEPLPSNARFCPICGSYSTFYNAGFLKEWDYNETASGFMDIPDSIDEGLPFN
;
A
#
# COMPACT_ATOMS: atom_id res chain seq x y z
N MET A 1 -6.94 -33.03 12.28
CA MET A 1 -8.21 -32.89 11.51
C MET A 1 -8.18 -33.87 10.32
N ASN A 2 -9.31 -34.36 9.80
CA ASN A 2 -9.30 -35.18 8.56
C ASN A 2 -9.36 -34.28 7.32
N ILE A 3 -8.54 -34.55 6.31
CA ILE A 3 -8.55 -33.81 5.04
C ILE A 3 -9.72 -34.32 4.19
N LEU A 4 -10.50 -33.39 3.65
CA LEU A 4 -11.61 -33.71 2.75
C LEU A 4 -11.07 -34.10 1.37
N ASN A 5 -11.85 -34.84 0.58
CA ASN A 5 -11.46 -35.23 -0.78
C ASN A 5 -11.54 -34.08 -1.80
N TYR A 6 -11.96 -32.89 -1.39
CA TYR A 6 -12.12 -31.69 -2.21
C TYR A 6 -11.63 -30.44 -1.47
N ALA A 7 -11.19 -29.43 -2.24
CA ALA A 7 -10.73 -28.15 -1.71
C ALA A 7 -11.91 -27.28 -1.24
N ARG A 8 -11.80 -26.73 -0.04
CA ARG A 8 -12.78 -25.87 0.62
C ARG A 8 -12.64 -24.43 0.12
N TYR A 9 -13.05 -24.17 -1.12
CA TYR A 9 -12.88 -22.85 -1.75
C TYR A 9 -13.67 -21.74 -1.05
N ASP A 10 -14.81 -22.06 -0.47
CA ASP A 10 -15.61 -21.17 0.38
C ASP A 10 -14.84 -20.73 1.64
N TYR A 11 -14.19 -21.68 2.32
CA TYR A 11 -13.32 -21.43 3.46
C TYR A 11 -12.11 -20.56 3.06
N CYS A 12 -11.45 -20.90 1.95
CA CYS A 12 -10.29 -20.14 1.45
C CYS A 12 -10.66 -18.69 1.13
N LEU A 13 -11.80 -18.47 0.47
CA LEU A 13 -12.28 -17.14 0.15
C LEU A 13 -12.63 -16.34 1.42
N LYS A 14 -13.31 -16.94 2.39
CA LYS A 14 -13.58 -16.30 3.68
C LYS A 14 -12.28 -15.91 4.38
N LYS A 15 -11.28 -16.80 4.40
CA LYS A 15 -9.96 -16.55 4.98
C LYS A 15 -9.20 -15.46 4.24
N ALA A 16 -9.26 -15.41 2.92
CA ALA A 16 -8.69 -14.31 2.14
C ALA A 16 -9.33 -12.96 2.52
N CYS A 17 -10.64 -12.92 2.75
CA CYS A 17 -11.34 -11.70 3.20
C CYS A 17 -10.91 -11.28 4.61
N GLU A 18 -10.73 -12.24 5.53
CA GLU A 18 -10.20 -12.00 6.88
C GLU A 18 -8.76 -11.49 6.82
N PHE A 19 -7.92 -12.07 5.98
CA PHE A 19 -6.54 -11.67 5.79
C PHE A 19 -6.40 -10.24 5.26
N LEU A 20 -7.12 -9.89 4.19
CA LEU A 20 -7.15 -8.53 3.65
C LEU A 20 -7.55 -7.50 4.72
N ASP A 21 -8.44 -7.90 5.64
CA ASP A 21 -8.91 -7.07 6.73
C ASP A 21 -7.87 -6.91 7.84
N GLN A 22 -7.37 -8.03 8.37
CA GLN A 22 -6.38 -8.11 9.45
C GLN A 22 -5.10 -7.33 9.10
N TYR A 23 -4.60 -7.48 7.86
CA TYR A 23 -3.39 -6.80 7.42
C TYR A 23 -3.65 -5.40 6.87
N SER A 24 -4.90 -4.94 6.87
CA SER A 24 -5.30 -3.61 6.38
C SER A 24 -4.76 -3.32 4.97
N ILE A 25 -4.78 -4.34 4.10
CA ILE A 25 -4.22 -4.25 2.75
C ILE A 25 -5.02 -3.21 1.94
N HIS A 26 -4.31 -2.24 1.38
CA HIS A 26 -4.91 -1.05 0.76
C HIS A 26 -4.26 -0.61 -0.55
N SER A 27 -3.28 -1.36 -1.08
CA SER A 27 -2.66 -1.07 -2.37
C SER A 27 -2.34 -2.35 -3.14
N PHE A 28 -2.33 -2.24 -4.47
CA PHE A 28 -1.81 -3.25 -5.37
C PHE A 28 -0.57 -2.73 -6.09
N PRO A 29 0.36 -3.60 -6.46
CA PRO A 29 0.36 -5.04 -6.18
C PRO A 29 0.65 -5.38 -4.69
N VAL A 30 -0.15 -6.26 -4.04
CA VAL A 30 -0.01 -6.61 -2.60
C VAL A 30 1.39 -7.14 -2.28
N ASP A 31 2.08 -6.60 -1.28
CA ASP A 31 3.43 -7.03 -0.95
C ASP A 31 3.46 -8.11 0.15
N PRO A 32 3.75 -9.39 -0.17
CA PRO A 32 3.87 -10.43 0.84
C PRO A 32 5.12 -10.28 1.71
N PHE A 33 6.17 -9.59 1.26
CA PHE A 33 7.40 -9.40 2.03
C PHE A 33 7.13 -8.57 3.30
N GLU A 34 6.35 -7.50 3.18
CA GLU A 34 5.96 -6.66 4.32
C GLU A 34 5.13 -7.44 5.35
N ILE A 35 4.31 -8.39 4.90
CA ILE A 35 3.50 -9.23 5.78
C ILE A 35 4.38 -10.23 6.54
N ILE A 36 5.27 -10.93 5.83
CA ILE A 36 6.24 -11.87 6.42
C ILE A 36 7.10 -11.16 7.47
N LYS A 37 7.60 -9.97 7.14
CA LYS A 37 8.38 -9.13 8.07
C LYS A 37 7.57 -8.70 9.28
N LYS A 38 6.32 -8.27 9.10
CA LYS A 38 5.43 -7.84 10.19
C LYS A 38 5.13 -8.98 11.17
N GLU A 39 4.88 -10.18 10.65
CA GLU A 39 4.65 -11.38 11.46
C GLU A 39 5.93 -11.98 12.04
N LYS A 40 7.10 -11.43 11.68
CA LYS A 40 8.43 -11.89 12.10
C LYS A 40 8.69 -13.35 11.72
N TYR A 41 8.18 -13.78 10.58
CA TYR A 41 8.53 -15.09 10.03
C TYR A 41 9.94 -15.05 9.45
N GLY A 42 10.65 -16.16 9.54
CA GLY A 42 11.93 -16.35 8.84
C GLY A 42 11.71 -16.25 7.33
N LEU A 43 12.61 -15.57 6.62
CA LEU A 43 12.58 -15.47 5.17
C LEU A 43 13.98 -15.68 4.62
N MET A 44 14.12 -16.65 3.72
CA MET A 44 15.42 -17.03 3.17
C MET A 44 15.32 -17.28 1.66
N LYS A 45 16.34 -16.84 0.91
CA LYS A 45 16.44 -17.11 -0.52
C LYS A 45 17.06 -18.48 -0.79
N TYR A 46 16.72 -19.06 -1.93
CA TYR A 46 17.40 -20.27 -2.39
C TYR A 46 18.85 -19.99 -2.77
N SER A 47 19.18 -18.79 -3.27
CA SER A 47 20.56 -18.36 -3.47
C SER A 47 21.35 -18.31 -2.16
N GLU A 48 20.77 -17.74 -1.09
CA GLU A 48 21.39 -17.67 0.24
C GLU A 48 21.65 -19.08 0.82
N LEU A 49 20.69 -20.01 0.67
CA LEU A 49 20.88 -21.42 1.02
C LEU A 49 21.96 -22.10 0.16
N ALA A 50 21.96 -21.84 -1.14
CA ALA A 50 22.92 -22.44 -2.07
C ALA A 50 24.36 -22.03 -1.70
N ASP A 51 24.56 -20.75 -1.38
CA ASP A 51 25.84 -20.20 -0.96
C ASP A 51 26.28 -20.75 0.41
N GLU A 52 25.37 -20.83 1.39
CA GLU A 52 25.66 -21.36 2.72
C GLU A 52 26.10 -22.83 2.71
N PHE A 53 25.48 -23.65 1.85
CA PHE A 53 25.76 -25.08 1.74
C PHE A 53 26.72 -25.45 0.60
N ASP A 54 27.36 -24.47 -0.05
CA ASP A 54 28.25 -24.66 -1.20
C ASP A 54 27.66 -25.61 -2.26
N CYS A 55 26.43 -25.32 -2.67
CA CYS A 55 25.67 -26.17 -3.57
C CYS A 55 24.91 -25.36 -4.65
N SER A 56 24.35 -26.03 -5.65
CA SER A 56 23.57 -25.35 -6.69
C SER A 56 22.13 -25.10 -6.24
N ILE A 57 21.47 -24.09 -6.82
CA ILE A 57 20.03 -23.85 -6.62
C ILE A 57 19.20 -25.09 -6.97
N ASP A 58 19.60 -25.88 -7.97
CA ASP A 58 18.94 -27.14 -8.33
C ASP A 58 19.02 -28.19 -7.20
N LYS A 59 20.14 -28.24 -6.48
CA LYS A 59 20.27 -29.09 -5.28
C LYS A 59 19.35 -28.59 -4.18
N VAL A 60 19.27 -27.27 -3.93
CA VAL A 60 18.32 -26.68 -2.98
C VAL A 60 16.88 -27.04 -3.34
N CYS A 61 16.49 -26.91 -4.62
CA CYS A 61 15.16 -27.30 -5.10
C CYS A 61 14.87 -28.78 -4.86
N THR A 62 15.87 -29.65 -5.06
CA THR A 62 15.76 -31.10 -4.82
C THR A 62 15.59 -31.41 -3.33
N CYS A 63 16.38 -30.77 -2.47
CA CYS A 63 16.32 -30.93 -1.01
C CYS A 63 14.99 -30.45 -0.43
N LEU A 64 14.52 -29.26 -0.85
CA LEU A 64 13.24 -28.70 -0.40
C LEU A 64 12.03 -29.31 -1.11
N ARG A 65 12.26 -30.14 -2.15
CA ARG A 65 11.23 -30.75 -3.01
C ARG A 65 10.27 -29.71 -3.60
N SER A 66 10.79 -28.53 -3.91
CA SER A 66 10.04 -27.42 -4.48
C SER A 66 10.95 -26.56 -5.35
N SER A 67 10.46 -26.19 -6.53
CA SER A 67 11.18 -25.29 -7.45
C SER A 67 10.92 -23.81 -7.19
N ASP A 68 9.94 -23.49 -6.35
CA ASP A 68 9.43 -22.13 -6.17
C ASP A 68 9.57 -21.64 -4.73
N GLY A 69 9.08 -22.39 -3.75
CA GLY A 69 9.13 -22.00 -2.34
C GLY A 69 8.63 -23.09 -1.40
N LYS A 70 8.95 -22.93 -0.11
CA LYS A 70 8.60 -23.88 0.93
C LYS A 70 8.49 -23.20 2.29
N THR A 71 7.41 -23.47 3.00
CA THR A 71 7.25 -23.14 4.41
C THR A 71 7.70 -24.29 5.31
N ILE A 72 8.40 -23.95 6.39
CA ILE A 72 8.84 -24.84 7.46
C ILE A 72 8.31 -24.27 8.79
N LEU A 73 7.82 -25.14 9.66
CA LEU A 73 7.42 -24.80 11.03
C LEU A 73 8.31 -25.59 12.00
N GLU A 74 9.09 -24.89 12.82
CA GLU A 74 9.97 -25.49 13.82
C GLU A 74 9.89 -24.70 15.12
N ASN A 75 9.67 -25.39 16.25
CA ASN A 75 9.55 -24.78 17.59
C ASN A 75 8.59 -23.57 17.62
N ASP A 76 7.39 -23.72 17.03
CA ASP A 76 6.37 -22.68 16.90
C ASP A 76 6.80 -21.45 16.08
N TYR A 77 7.89 -21.56 15.31
CA TYR A 77 8.40 -20.51 14.44
C TYR A 77 8.26 -20.89 12.97
N TYR A 78 7.62 -20.01 12.19
CA TYR A 78 7.49 -20.19 10.74
C TYR A 78 8.69 -19.58 10.02
N SER A 79 9.22 -20.33 9.04
CA SER A 79 10.23 -19.87 8.10
C SER A 79 9.82 -20.21 6.67
N ILE A 80 10.02 -19.27 5.75
CA ILE A 80 9.70 -19.42 4.32
C ILE A 80 11.00 -19.32 3.53
N ALA A 81 11.31 -20.37 2.76
CA ALA A 81 12.38 -20.34 1.78
C ALA A 81 11.77 -20.17 0.37
N TYR A 82 12.33 -19.31 -0.48
CA TYR A 82 11.82 -19.10 -1.84
C TYR A 82 12.93 -18.97 -2.89
N ASN A 83 12.59 -19.36 -4.12
CA ASN A 83 13.47 -19.28 -5.26
C ASN A 83 13.48 -17.85 -5.83
N ASP A 84 14.49 -17.09 -5.46
CA ASP A 84 14.72 -15.71 -5.88
C ASP A 84 15.22 -15.59 -7.33
N SER A 85 15.52 -16.71 -7.99
CA SER A 85 15.81 -16.74 -9.43
C SER A 85 14.56 -16.59 -10.30
N LYS A 86 13.35 -16.66 -9.71
CA LYS A 86 12.08 -16.55 -10.43
C LYS A 86 11.71 -15.08 -10.68
N PRO A 87 10.88 -14.79 -11.70
CA PRO A 87 10.34 -13.43 -11.89
C PRO A 87 9.57 -12.95 -10.66
N ILE A 88 9.63 -11.64 -10.36
CA ILE A 88 8.99 -11.05 -9.17
C ILE A 88 7.49 -11.37 -9.06
N THR A 89 6.79 -11.48 -10.20
CA THR A 89 5.37 -11.86 -10.23
C THR A 89 5.14 -13.30 -9.76
N ARG A 90 6.06 -14.22 -10.05
CA ARG A 90 6.05 -15.60 -9.57
C ARG A 90 6.43 -15.65 -8.09
N ILE A 91 7.48 -14.94 -7.68
CA ILE A 91 7.91 -14.86 -6.26
C ILE A 91 6.76 -14.38 -5.38
N ARG A 92 6.09 -13.28 -5.76
CA ARG A 92 4.95 -12.74 -5.00
C ARG A 92 3.81 -13.74 -4.86
N PHE A 93 3.51 -14.48 -5.92
CA PHE A 93 2.50 -15.54 -5.86
C PHE A 93 2.93 -16.67 -4.92
N THR A 94 4.17 -17.15 -5.05
CA THR A 94 4.74 -18.19 -4.19
C THR A 94 4.68 -17.79 -2.72
N LEU A 95 5.17 -16.60 -2.36
CA LEU A 95 5.16 -16.15 -0.97
C LEU A 95 3.73 -16.01 -0.41
N MET A 96 2.77 -15.54 -1.21
CA MET A 96 1.37 -15.49 -0.76
C MET A 96 0.73 -16.89 -0.65
N HIS A 97 1.15 -17.84 -1.49
CA HIS A 97 0.75 -19.24 -1.40
C HIS A 97 1.27 -19.88 -0.11
N GLU A 98 2.55 -19.67 0.21
CA GLU A 98 3.16 -20.11 1.47
C GLU A 98 2.49 -19.48 2.70
N LEU A 99 2.21 -18.17 2.67
CA LEU A 99 1.38 -17.50 3.69
C LEU A 99 -0.03 -18.12 3.77
N GLY A 100 -0.58 -18.61 2.67
CA GLY A 100 -1.83 -19.37 2.65
C GLY A 100 -1.73 -20.65 3.46
N HIS A 101 -0.66 -21.43 3.31
CA HIS A 101 -0.45 -22.63 4.14
C HIS A 101 -0.39 -22.31 5.63
N ILE A 102 0.26 -21.21 6.02
CA ILE A 102 0.30 -20.74 7.41
C ILE A 102 -1.09 -20.31 7.87
N TYR A 103 -1.73 -19.40 7.15
CA TYR A 103 -2.98 -18.75 7.58
C TYR A 103 -4.20 -19.70 7.57
N LEU A 104 -4.16 -20.74 6.74
CA LEU A 104 -5.15 -21.81 6.71
C LEU A 104 -4.84 -22.92 7.73
N ASN A 105 -3.80 -22.77 8.55
CA ASN A 105 -3.29 -23.74 9.52
C ASN A 105 -2.93 -25.10 8.92
N HIS A 106 -2.51 -25.15 7.65
CA HIS A 106 -2.20 -26.42 7.00
C HIS A 106 -1.04 -27.16 7.68
N LEU A 107 -0.08 -26.43 8.25
CA LEU A 107 1.08 -27.00 8.95
C LEU A 107 0.76 -27.50 10.37
N VAL A 108 -0.36 -27.04 10.97
CA VAL A 108 -0.75 -27.34 12.35
C VAL A 108 -1.89 -28.36 12.40
N ASP A 109 -2.97 -28.11 11.66
CA ASP A 109 -4.20 -28.94 11.70
C ASP A 109 -3.98 -30.33 11.07
N PHE A 110 -2.96 -30.42 10.24
CA PHE A 110 -2.52 -31.62 9.56
C PHE A 110 -1.06 -31.85 9.90
N GLU A 111 -0.77 -32.31 11.13
CA GLU A 111 0.54 -32.82 11.56
C GLU A 111 1.15 -33.80 10.53
N LYS A 112 0.32 -34.45 9.69
CA LYS A 112 0.76 -35.31 8.57
C LYS A 112 1.38 -34.57 7.38
N THR A 113 1.32 -33.24 7.33
CA THR A 113 2.10 -32.40 6.40
C THR A 113 3.59 -32.39 6.76
N GLU A 114 3.96 -32.97 7.92
CA GLU A 114 5.32 -33.33 8.33
C GLU A 114 5.96 -34.41 7.43
N MET A 115 6.24 -34.08 6.17
CA MET A 115 7.41 -34.66 5.50
C MET A 115 8.73 -33.97 5.94
N LEU A 116 8.71 -33.23 7.07
CA LEU A 116 9.76 -32.31 7.50
C LEU A 116 10.17 -32.45 8.97
N ARG A 117 9.89 -33.58 9.63
CA ARG A 117 10.65 -33.97 10.84
C ARG A 117 11.37 -35.28 10.54
N ASN A 118 12.69 -35.28 10.72
CA ASN A 118 13.51 -36.48 10.58
C ASN A 118 12.96 -37.62 11.45
N ASP A 119 13.00 -38.83 10.89
CA ASP A 119 13.02 -40.11 11.59
C ASP A 119 11.83 -40.48 12.48
N LYS A 120 10.63 -40.58 11.89
CA LYS A 120 9.68 -41.69 12.11
C LYS A 120 8.48 -41.53 11.19
N ILE A 121 7.96 -42.66 10.70
CA ILE A 121 6.86 -42.77 9.76
C ILE A 121 5.58 -42.17 10.39
N ALA A 122 5.40 -40.86 10.28
CA ALA A 122 4.10 -40.23 10.34
C ALA A 122 3.41 -40.53 9.00
N SER A 123 2.19 -41.06 9.04
CA SER A 123 1.44 -41.49 7.86
C SER A 123 1.41 -40.37 6.80
N SER A 124 2.18 -40.55 5.72
CA SER A 124 2.32 -39.58 4.63
C SER A 124 0.95 -39.25 4.03
N LEU A 125 0.65 -37.97 3.84
CA LEU A 125 -0.52 -37.54 3.09
C LEU A 125 -0.58 -38.25 1.74
N THR A 126 -1.78 -38.66 1.35
CA THR A 126 -2.01 -39.17 -0.01
C THR A 126 -1.80 -38.04 -1.02
N LYS A 127 -1.48 -38.39 -2.28
CA LYS A 127 -1.37 -37.41 -3.36
C LYS A 127 -2.63 -36.55 -3.51
N GLN A 128 -3.80 -37.12 -3.23
CA GLN A 128 -5.06 -36.40 -3.28
C GLN A 128 -5.20 -35.37 -2.15
N GLU A 129 -4.84 -35.74 -0.93
CA GLU A 129 -4.85 -34.83 0.22
C GLU A 129 -3.87 -33.67 0.03
N CYS A 130 -2.65 -33.94 -0.45
CA CYS A 130 -1.71 -32.87 -0.81
C CYS A 130 -2.33 -31.93 -1.86
N ARG A 131 -2.92 -32.49 -2.93
CA ARG A 131 -3.57 -31.69 -3.97
C ARG A 131 -4.68 -30.81 -3.44
N VAL A 132 -5.44 -31.28 -2.44
CA VAL A 132 -6.49 -30.49 -1.78
C VAL A 132 -5.89 -29.28 -1.07
N LEU A 133 -4.87 -29.48 -0.23
CA LEU A 133 -4.23 -28.39 0.52
C LEU A 133 -3.53 -27.37 -0.41
N GLU A 134 -2.87 -27.84 -1.46
CA GLU A 134 -2.24 -27.00 -2.48
C GLU A 134 -3.28 -26.15 -3.24
N ASN A 135 -4.42 -26.74 -3.60
CA ASN A 135 -5.52 -26.02 -4.26
C ASN A 135 -6.14 -24.96 -3.34
N GLU A 136 -6.23 -25.25 -2.04
CA GLU A 136 -6.71 -24.30 -1.03
C GLU A 136 -5.75 -23.11 -0.89
N ALA A 137 -4.44 -23.36 -0.76
CA ALA A 137 -3.42 -22.30 -0.71
C ALA A 137 -3.41 -21.46 -2.01
N ASN A 138 -3.55 -22.10 -3.17
CA ASN A 138 -3.70 -21.40 -4.46
C ASN A 138 -4.95 -20.51 -4.52
N ALA A 139 -6.09 -21.01 -4.04
CA ALA A 139 -7.35 -20.26 -4.02
C ALA A 139 -7.30 -19.08 -3.04
N PHE A 140 -6.66 -19.26 -1.89
CA PHE A 140 -6.37 -18.20 -0.95
C PHE A 140 -5.50 -17.11 -1.59
N ALA A 141 -4.34 -17.48 -2.14
CA ALA A 141 -3.41 -16.55 -2.76
C ALA A 141 -4.05 -15.75 -3.91
N ARG A 142 -4.82 -16.43 -4.78
CA ARG A 142 -5.58 -15.77 -5.87
C ARG A 142 -6.52 -14.69 -5.34
N ASN A 143 -7.27 -14.99 -4.28
CA ASN A 143 -8.28 -14.08 -3.75
C ASN A 143 -7.70 -12.96 -2.88
N VAL A 144 -6.48 -13.11 -2.34
CA VAL A 144 -5.76 -12.01 -1.69
C VAL A 144 -5.08 -11.11 -2.72
N LEU A 145 -4.36 -11.68 -3.70
CA LEU A 145 -3.57 -10.91 -4.68
C LEU A 145 -4.44 -10.20 -5.71
N SER A 146 -5.60 -10.77 -6.06
CA SER A 146 -6.56 -10.15 -6.97
C SER A 146 -8.00 -10.37 -6.47
N PRO A 147 -8.42 -9.66 -5.41
CA PRO A 147 -9.74 -9.79 -4.81
C PRO A 147 -10.85 -9.50 -5.81
N VAL A 148 -11.96 -10.25 -5.72
CA VAL A 148 -13.13 -10.06 -6.59
C VAL A 148 -13.64 -8.63 -6.53
N SER A 149 -13.70 -8.06 -5.33
CA SER A 149 -14.21 -6.69 -5.11
C SER A 149 -13.44 -5.64 -5.90
N MET A 150 -12.15 -5.85 -6.11
CA MET A 150 -11.29 -4.95 -6.87
C MET A 150 -11.36 -5.25 -8.36
N PHE A 151 -11.28 -6.53 -8.74
CA PHE A 151 -11.34 -6.95 -10.13
C PHE A 151 -12.62 -6.47 -10.82
N LEU A 152 -13.79 -6.62 -10.18
CA LEU A 152 -15.07 -6.27 -10.80
C LEU A 152 -15.20 -4.79 -11.15
N THR A 153 -14.43 -3.93 -10.48
CA THR A 153 -14.43 -2.47 -10.72
C THR A 153 -13.47 -2.01 -11.81
N LEU A 154 -12.62 -2.91 -12.34
CA LEU A 154 -11.74 -2.59 -13.44
C LEU A 154 -12.56 -2.26 -14.70
N LYS A 155 -12.31 -1.08 -15.27
CA LYS A 155 -12.88 -0.69 -16.57
C LYS A 155 -12.32 -1.55 -17.71
N ASN A 156 -11.01 -1.83 -17.66
CA ASN A 156 -10.32 -2.69 -18.60
C ASN A 156 -10.01 -4.04 -17.91
N LYS A 157 -10.63 -5.12 -18.38
CA LYS A 157 -10.46 -6.48 -17.84
C LYS A 157 -9.60 -7.38 -18.74
N SER A 158 -8.84 -6.80 -19.67
CA SER A 158 -7.86 -7.55 -20.46
C SER A 158 -6.81 -8.21 -19.57
N VAL A 159 -6.31 -9.38 -19.99
CA VAL A 159 -5.26 -10.14 -19.29
C VAL A 159 -4.08 -9.25 -18.94
N SER A 160 -3.59 -8.44 -19.89
CA SER A 160 -2.46 -7.52 -19.68
C SER A 160 -2.75 -6.48 -18.60
N ASN A 161 -3.95 -5.89 -18.59
CA ASN A 161 -4.31 -4.90 -17.56
C ASN A 161 -4.46 -5.55 -16.18
N VAL A 162 -5.06 -6.75 -16.11
CA VAL A 162 -5.21 -7.50 -14.85
C VAL A 162 -3.83 -7.88 -14.30
N ALA A 163 -2.95 -8.42 -15.14
CA ALA A 163 -1.58 -8.77 -14.77
C ALA A 163 -0.81 -7.54 -14.24
N TYR A 164 -0.87 -6.42 -14.95
CA TYR A 164 -0.24 -5.17 -14.54
C TYR A 164 -0.82 -4.63 -13.23
N THR A 165 -2.15 -4.57 -13.12
CA THR A 165 -2.84 -3.96 -11.96
C THR A 165 -2.57 -4.71 -10.67
N PHE A 166 -2.59 -6.04 -10.71
CA PHE A 166 -2.43 -6.89 -9.52
C PHE A 166 -1.00 -7.42 -9.35
N GLY A 167 -0.09 -7.09 -10.26
CA GLY A 167 1.30 -7.59 -10.27
C GLY A 167 1.38 -9.11 -10.36
N LEU A 168 0.59 -9.69 -11.27
CA LEU A 168 0.50 -11.13 -11.53
C LEU A 168 1.32 -11.49 -12.79
N SER A 169 1.65 -12.78 -12.92
CA SER A 169 2.07 -13.31 -14.23
C SER A 169 0.88 -13.34 -15.19
N VAL A 170 1.15 -13.42 -16.50
CA VAL A 170 0.11 -13.53 -17.53
C VAL A 170 -0.80 -14.74 -17.26
N ALA A 171 -0.21 -15.91 -17.01
CA ALA A 171 -0.97 -17.13 -16.71
C ALA A 171 -1.83 -17.03 -15.44
N ALA A 172 -1.33 -16.35 -14.40
CA ALA A 172 -2.10 -16.11 -13.17
C ALA A 172 -3.25 -15.13 -13.41
N ALA A 173 -3.07 -14.14 -14.29
CA ALA A 173 -4.14 -13.22 -14.69
C ALA A 173 -5.22 -13.92 -15.53
N GLU A 174 -4.85 -14.81 -16.46
CA GLU A 174 -5.79 -15.66 -17.21
C GLU A 174 -6.61 -16.52 -16.24
N THR A 175 -5.94 -17.25 -15.35
CA THR A 175 -6.59 -18.06 -14.31
C THR A 175 -7.55 -17.23 -13.45
N ARG A 176 -7.16 -15.99 -13.12
CA ARG A 176 -8.03 -15.10 -12.34
C ARG A 176 -9.31 -14.75 -13.09
N ILE A 177 -9.20 -14.42 -14.38
CA ILE A 177 -10.32 -14.09 -15.25
C ILE A 177 -11.25 -15.30 -15.37
N ASP A 178 -10.70 -16.50 -15.59
CA ASP A 178 -11.50 -17.73 -15.74
C ASP A 178 -12.30 -18.07 -14.47
N LEU A 179 -11.75 -17.77 -13.28
CA LEU A 179 -12.35 -18.12 -12.00
C LEU A 179 -13.12 -16.97 -11.33
N ILE A 180 -13.18 -15.78 -11.95
CA ILE A 180 -13.75 -14.60 -11.31
C ILE A 180 -15.24 -14.78 -10.98
N ASP A 181 -16.01 -15.31 -11.92
CA ASP A 181 -17.46 -15.46 -11.75
C ASP A 181 -17.80 -16.50 -10.69
N THR A 182 -17.00 -17.57 -10.60
CA THR A 182 -17.12 -18.59 -9.57
C THR A 182 -16.86 -17.99 -8.19
N ASP A 183 -15.76 -17.26 -8.02
CA ASP A 183 -15.42 -16.60 -6.75
C ASP A 183 -16.47 -15.52 -6.39
N ALA A 184 -17.00 -14.78 -7.37
CA ALA A 184 -18.05 -13.77 -7.14
C ALA A 184 -19.38 -14.37 -6.68
N LYS A 185 -19.76 -15.54 -7.22
CA LYS A 185 -20.93 -16.30 -6.75
C LYS A 185 -20.71 -16.78 -5.31
N LEU A 186 -19.52 -17.26 -4.97
CA LEU A 186 -19.19 -17.65 -3.59
C LEU A 186 -19.28 -16.46 -2.62
N ILE A 187 -18.81 -15.27 -2.99
CA ILE A 187 -18.97 -14.06 -2.14
C ILE A 187 -20.44 -13.79 -1.83
N THR A 188 -21.29 -13.86 -2.85
CA THR A 188 -22.73 -13.64 -2.70
C THR A 188 -23.35 -14.71 -1.82
N GLY A 189 -23.05 -15.99 -2.09
CA GLY A 189 -23.59 -17.12 -1.32
C GLY A 189 -23.13 -17.15 0.15
N LEU A 190 -21.93 -16.64 0.44
CA LEU A 190 -21.38 -16.54 1.80
C LEU A 190 -21.77 -15.24 2.52
N ASN A 191 -22.58 -14.38 1.90
CA ASN A 191 -22.94 -13.05 2.43
C ASN A 191 -21.72 -12.16 2.75
N LEU A 192 -20.63 -12.28 1.99
CA LEU A 192 -19.39 -11.53 2.22
C LEU A 192 -19.35 -10.17 1.50
N SER A 193 -20.41 -9.83 0.75
CA SER A 193 -20.46 -8.62 -0.10
C SER A 193 -20.17 -7.32 0.67
N GLN A 194 -20.68 -7.17 1.89
CA GLN A 194 -20.43 -5.96 2.69
C GLN A 194 -18.97 -5.87 3.16
N LYS A 195 -18.38 -6.99 3.62
CA LYS A 195 -16.96 -7.05 4.00
C LYS A 195 -16.06 -6.76 2.79
N MET A 196 -16.41 -7.29 1.63
CA MET A 196 -15.74 -7.03 0.36
C MET A 196 -15.84 -5.57 -0.10
N MET A 197 -16.97 -4.91 0.16
CA MET A 197 -17.12 -3.47 -0.10
C MET A 197 -16.21 -2.63 0.81
N LEU A 198 -16.06 -3.01 2.09
CA LEU A 198 -15.13 -2.32 3.01
C LEU A 198 -13.68 -2.45 2.53
N VAL A 199 -13.28 -3.67 2.13
CA VAL A 199 -11.97 -3.92 1.51
C VAL A 199 -11.79 -3.03 0.27
N TYR A 200 -12.77 -3.02 -0.64
CA TYR A 200 -12.77 -2.14 -1.81
C TYR A 200 -12.58 -0.66 -1.43
N ARG A 201 -13.30 -0.13 -0.44
CA ARG A 201 -13.16 1.27 0.00
C ARG A 201 -11.74 1.60 0.48
N ARG A 202 -11.06 0.69 1.16
CA ARG A 202 -9.66 0.90 1.61
C ARG A 202 -8.71 1.08 0.44
N PHE A 203 -8.86 0.23 -0.58
CA PHE A 203 -8.12 0.40 -1.82
C PHE A 203 -8.53 1.69 -2.52
N MET A 204 -9.83 2.00 -2.58
CA MET A 204 -10.38 3.06 -3.43
C MET A 204 -10.09 4.49 -2.98
N ASN A 205 -9.78 4.68 -1.70
CA ASN A 205 -9.66 6.02 -1.14
C ASN A 205 -8.26 6.62 -1.34
N LYS A 206 -7.19 5.82 -1.43
CA LYS A 206 -5.82 6.36 -1.49
C LYS A 206 -5.36 6.66 -2.91
N ARG A 207 -4.79 7.84 -3.10
CA ARG A 207 -4.09 8.26 -4.33
C ARG A 207 -2.73 8.84 -3.97
N LYS A 208 -1.77 8.66 -4.88
CA LYS A 208 -0.51 9.40 -4.89
C LYS A 208 -0.37 10.20 -6.17
N CYS A 209 0.27 11.36 -6.10
CA CYS A 209 0.72 12.07 -7.29
C CYS A 209 2.01 11.45 -7.83
N ILE A 210 2.08 11.12 -9.11
CA ILE A 210 3.33 10.58 -9.70
C ILE A 210 4.46 11.60 -9.84
N VAL A 211 4.19 12.90 -9.63
CA VAL A 211 5.17 13.98 -9.77
C VAL A 211 5.75 14.35 -8.41
N CYS A 212 4.91 14.78 -7.47
CA CYS A 212 5.35 15.25 -6.15
C CYS A 212 5.21 14.20 -5.03
N ASN A 213 4.75 12.98 -5.37
CA ASN A 213 4.50 11.86 -4.46
C ASN A 213 3.57 12.14 -3.26
N ALA A 214 2.83 13.26 -3.31
CA ALA A 214 1.85 13.62 -2.30
C ALA A 214 0.72 12.59 -2.22
N GLN A 215 0.27 12.29 -1.00
CA GLN A 215 -0.84 11.36 -0.74
C GLN A 215 -2.17 12.09 -0.56
N PHE A 216 -3.24 11.54 -1.16
CA PHE A 216 -4.61 12.06 -1.09
C PHE A 216 -5.61 10.95 -0.80
N PHE A 217 -6.72 11.33 -0.15
CA PHE A 217 -7.84 10.42 0.14
C PHE A 217 -9.11 10.70 -0.70
N LYS A 218 -9.00 11.63 -1.64
CA LYS A 218 -10.08 12.08 -2.54
C LYS A 218 -9.58 12.02 -3.98
N THR A 219 -10.54 11.91 -4.92
CA THR A 219 -10.23 11.95 -6.36
C THR A 219 -10.23 13.40 -6.84
N TYR A 220 -9.15 13.81 -7.48
CA TYR A 220 -8.99 15.14 -8.06
C TYR A 220 -8.52 15.06 -9.52
N ASN A 221 -8.85 16.06 -10.32
CA ASN A 221 -8.39 16.18 -11.71
C ASN A 221 -6.97 16.75 -11.78
N TYR A 222 -6.62 17.60 -10.82
CA TYR A 222 -5.32 18.23 -10.67
C TYR A 222 -4.75 17.92 -9.29
N CYS A 223 -3.42 17.79 -9.20
CA CYS A 223 -2.77 17.63 -7.90
C CYS A 223 -2.84 18.96 -7.11
N PRO A 224 -3.40 18.98 -5.88
CA PRO A 224 -3.42 20.18 -5.05
C PRO A 224 -2.05 20.75 -4.67
N ILE A 225 -0.98 19.95 -4.81
CA ILE A 225 0.38 20.31 -4.39
C ILE A 225 1.20 20.82 -5.58
N CYS A 226 1.31 20.06 -6.67
CA CYS A 226 2.14 20.44 -7.82
C CYS A 226 1.35 20.92 -9.06
N GLY A 227 0.01 20.94 -9.00
CA GLY A 227 -0.84 21.42 -10.10
C GLY A 227 -0.96 20.47 -11.29
N GLY A 228 -0.21 19.37 -11.33
CA GLY A 228 -0.21 18.46 -12.47
C GLY A 228 -1.56 17.80 -12.75
N LYS A 229 -2.06 17.92 -13.99
CA LYS A 229 -3.31 17.32 -14.48
C LYS A 229 -3.20 15.81 -14.64
N ASN A 230 -4.20 15.06 -14.17
CA ASN A 230 -4.29 13.59 -14.29
C ASN A 230 -3.04 12.85 -13.75
N THR A 231 -2.34 13.45 -12.79
CA THR A 231 -1.12 12.87 -12.18
C THR A 231 -1.42 11.93 -11.01
N LEU A 232 -2.66 11.89 -10.53
CA LEU A 232 -3.06 11.08 -9.39
C LEU A 232 -3.30 9.63 -9.82
N LYS A 233 -2.53 8.71 -9.26
CA LYS A 233 -2.68 7.27 -9.44
C LYS A 233 -2.97 6.58 -8.12
N TRP A 234 -3.47 5.36 -8.21
CA TRP A 234 -3.58 4.43 -7.09
C TRP A 234 -2.21 4.22 -6.42
N GLY A 235 -2.18 4.27 -5.09
CA GLY A 235 -0.99 3.93 -4.31
C GLY A 235 -0.79 4.80 -3.08
N ASP A 236 0.18 4.39 -2.27
CA ASP A 236 0.67 5.11 -1.10
C ASP A 236 1.71 6.15 -1.55
N GLY A 237 1.49 7.41 -1.17
CA GLY A 237 2.46 8.49 -1.38
C GLY A 237 3.32 8.62 -0.13
N ASN A 238 4.62 8.87 -0.29
CA ASN A 238 5.51 9.02 0.86
C ASN A 238 5.74 10.49 1.26
N MET A 239 5.21 11.44 0.50
CA MET A 239 5.35 12.87 0.80
C MET A 239 4.11 13.40 1.50
N ILE A 240 4.33 13.95 2.70
CA ILE A 240 3.32 14.67 3.48
C ILE A 240 3.72 16.13 3.52
N TYR A 241 2.90 16.99 2.90
CA TYR A 241 3.12 18.44 2.92
C TYR A 241 2.41 19.02 4.14
N PRO A 242 3.12 19.74 5.03
CA PRO A 242 2.54 20.32 6.24
C PRO A 242 1.33 21.20 5.92
N LYS A 243 0.31 21.10 6.76
CA LYS A 243 -0.85 22.00 6.75
C LYS A 243 -0.58 23.15 7.69
N LEU A 244 -1.05 24.34 7.31
CA LEU A 244 -1.17 25.44 8.25
C LEU A 244 -2.33 25.15 9.20
N ASP A 245 -2.18 25.53 10.46
CA ASP A 245 -3.16 25.30 11.50
C ASP A 245 -4.43 26.12 11.25
N THR A 246 -5.58 25.46 11.40
CA THR A 246 -6.89 26.03 11.11
C THR A 246 -7.89 25.69 12.20
N HIS A 247 -8.83 26.58 12.44
CA HIS A 247 -10.08 26.29 13.15
C HIS A 247 -10.94 25.27 12.37
N GLU A 248 -12.02 24.78 12.99
CA GLU A 248 -12.90 23.77 12.38
C GLU A 248 -13.53 24.22 11.05
N ASN A 249 -13.73 25.53 10.87
CA ASN A 249 -14.26 26.15 9.66
C ASN A 249 -13.21 26.29 8.52
N GLY A 250 -11.95 25.90 8.74
CA GLY A 250 -10.85 26.00 7.77
C GLY A 250 -10.17 27.37 7.71
N LYS A 251 -10.50 28.30 8.61
CA LYS A 251 -9.82 29.59 8.77
C LYS A 251 -8.53 29.41 9.58
N LEU A 252 -7.44 30.04 9.17
CA LEU A 252 -6.14 29.95 9.87
C LEU A 252 -6.23 30.44 11.31
N THR A 253 -5.56 29.74 12.25
CA THR A 253 -5.47 30.15 13.67
C THR A 253 -4.58 31.37 13.88
N GLU A 254 -3.62 31.59 12.98
CA GLU A 254 -2.73 32.76 12.99
C GLU A 254 -2.63 33.33 11.56
N CYS A 255 -2.62 34.65 11.42
CA CYS A 255 -2.42 35.31 10.12
C CYS A 255 -0.94 35.29 9.70
N PRO A 256 -0.56 34.64 8.58
CA PRO A 256 0.84 34.59 8.16
C PRO A 256 1.44 35.93 7.73
N ASN A 257 0.60 36.93 7.47
CA ASN A 257 1.03 38.26 7.01
C ASN A 257 1.30 39.24 8.17
N CYS A 258 0.55 39.15 9.28
CA CYS A 258 0.65 40.12 10.39
C CYS A 258 0.70 39.48 11.79
N SER A 259 0.76 38.14 11.87
CA SER A 259 0.82 37.34 13.10
C SER A 259 -0.34 37.59 14.08
N ASN A 260 -1.48 38.06 13.60
CA ASN A 260 -2.68 38.15 14.41
C ASN A 260 -3.22 36.74 14.72
N GLU A 261 -3.29 36.40 16.01
CA GLU A 261 -3.81 35.13 16.54
C GLU A 261 -5.33 35.17 16.81
N GLU A 262 -5.91 36.37 16.95
CA GLU A 262 -7.36 36.55 17.13
C GLU A 262 -8.09 36.46 15.79
N THR A 263 -8.13 35.26 15.19
CA THR A 263 -8.68 35.04 13.85
C THR A 263 -10.07 34.40 13.85
N ASP A 264 -10.53 33.85 14.99
CA ASP A 264 -11.84 33.17 15.14
C ASP A 264 -13.00 34.16 15.25
N VAL A 265 -13.05 35.06 14.28
CA VAL A 265 -14.11 36.06 14.09
C VAL A 265 -14.84 35.77 12.78
N GLU A 266 -16.08 36.25 12.66
CA GLU A 266 -16.89 36.06 11.47
C GLU A 266 -16.19 36.61 10.21
N GLY A 267 -16.34 35.90 9.08
CA GLY A 267 -15.72 36.24 7.81
C GLY A 267 -14.45 35.44 7.50
N ASN A 268 -13.99 35.56 6.25
CA ASN A 268 -12.88 34.74 5.72
C ASN A 268 -11.51 35.45 5.74
N PHE A 269 -11.44 36.66 6.27
CA PHE A 269 -10.26 37.53 6.20
C PHE A 269 -9.71 37.86 7.59
N CYS A 270 -8.49 38.37 7.63
CA CYS A 270 -7.87 38.92 8.82
C CYS A 270 -8.43 40.32 9.11
N GLN A 271 -8.93 40.54 10.31
CA GLN A 271 -9.47 41.85 10.74
C GLN A 271 -8.43 42.97 10.83
N ILE A 272 -7.14 42.62 10.88
CA ILE A 272 -6.03 43.56 11.00
C ILE A 272 -5.50 43.99 9.62
N CYS A 273 -5.16 43.04 8.76
CA CYS A 273 -4.52 43.31 7.47
C CYS A 273 -5.40 43.06 6.23
N GLY A 274 -6.62 42.51 6.41
CA GLY A 274 -7.56 42.25 5.32
C GLY A 274 -7.28 41.00 4.49
N GLU A 275 -6.17 40.28 4.74
CA GLU A 275 -5.78 39.13 3.92
C GLU A 275 -6.70 37.91 4.12
N ASN A 276 -6.86 37.09 3.08
CA ASN A 276 -7.71 35.90 3.16
C ASN A 276 -7.08 34.82 4.05
N LEU A 277 -7.79 34.41 5.09
CA LEU A 277 -7.40 33.35 6.03
C LEU A 277 -8.07 32.01 5.74
N VAL A 278 -8.87 31.91 4.68
CA VAL A 278 -9.44 30.65 4.18
C VAL A 278 -8.90 30.39 2.79
N ASN A 279 -8.32 29.22 2.57
CA ASN A 279 -7.75 28.88 1.28
C ASN A 279 -8.86 28.58 0.27
N LYS A 280 -8.84 29.25 -0.89
CA LYS A 280 -9.86 29.11 -1.94
C LYS A 280 -9.22 29.06 -3.32
N CYS A 281 -9.99 28.65 -4.32
CA CYS A 281 -9.58 28.76 -5.72
C CYS A 281 -9.52 30.24 -6.12
N SER A 282 -8.44 30.69 -6.76
CA SER A 282 -8.32 32.08 -7.23
C SER A 282 -9.02 32.35 -8.57
N ASN A 283 -9.52 31.30 -9.25
CA ASN A 283 -10.29 31.46 -10.48
C ASN A 283 -11.78 31.61 -10.18
N ASN A 284 -12.34 32.78 -10.52
CA ASN A 284 -13.75 33.12 -10.32
C ASN A 284 -14.71 32.28 -11.18
N ASP A 285 -14.26 31.74 -12.32
CA ASP A 285 -15.06 30.88 -13.19
C ASP A 285 -15.03 29.41 -12.73
N CYS A 286 -14.31 29.10 -11.66
CA CYS A 286 -14.31 27.75 -11.10
C CYS A 286 -15.61 27.50 -10.33
N TYR A 287 -16.34 26.45 -10.70
CA TYR A 287 -17.55 26.04 -10.00
C TYR A 287 -17.30 25.51 -8.56
N TYR A 288 -16.04 25.36 -8.15
CA TYR A 288 -15.67 24.84 -6.84
C TYR A 288 -15.56 25.97 -5.82
N ASN A 289 -16.58 26.09 -4.96
CA ASN A 289 -16.71 27.20 -4.00
C ASN A 289 -16.35 26.82 -2.55
N GLU A 290 -16.00 25.55 -2.31
CA GLU A 290 -15.64 25.07 -0.98
C GLU A 290 -14.20 25.46 -0.60
N PRO A 291 -13.90 25.62 0.71
CA PRO A 291 -12.53 25.80 1.19
C PRO A 291 -11.59 24.68 0.72
N LEU A 292 -10.42 25.08 0.21
CA LEU A 292 -9.33 24.18 -0.10
C LEU A 292 -8.57 23.80 1.18
N PRO A 293 -7.89 22.65 1.21
CA PRO A 293 -6.94 22.34 2.29
C PRO A 293 -5.91 23.46 2.46
N SER A 294 -5.52 23.77 3.71
CA SER A 294 -4.60 24.87 4.01
C SER A 294 -3.21 24.73 3.38
N ASN A 295 -2.82 23.53 2.92
CA ASN A 295 -1.57 23.27 2.18
C ASN A 295 -1.74 23.17 0.65
N ALA A 296 -2.95 23.32 0.13
CA ALA A 296 -3.20 23.24 -1.31
C ALA A 296 -2.69 24.52 -2.00
N ARG A 297 -1.77 24.36 -2.94
CA ARG A 297 -1.25 25.42 -3.81
C ARG A 297 -2.09 25.61 -5.08
N PHE A 298 -2.79 24.54 -5.48
CA PHE A 298 -3.59 24.49 -6.69
C PHE A 298 -5.00 23.96 -6.38
N CYS A 299 -5.97 24.44 -7.15
CA CYS A 299 -7.34 23.95 -7.10
C CYS A 299 -7.41 22.53 -7.69
N PRO A 300 -7.94 21.53 -6.96
CA PRO A 300 -8.05 20.15 -7.42
C PRO A 300 -8.97 19.96 -8.64
N ILE A 301 -9.82 20.95 -8.92
CA ILE A 301 -10.88 20.87 -9.92
C ILE A 301 -10.45 21.50 -11.24
N CYS A 302 -9.98 22.75 -11.21
CA CYS A 302 -9.63 23.52 -12.41
C CYS A 302 -8.12 23.69 -12.64
N GLY A 303 -7.28 23.42 -11.62
CA GLY A 303 -5.82 23.54 -11.71
C GLY A 303 -5.28 24.97 -11.52
N SER A 304 -6.13 25.96 -11.31
CA SER A 304 -5.69 27.34 -11.00
C SER A 304 -5.02 27.43 -9.62
N TYR A 305 -4.22 28.46 -9.41
CA TYR A 305 -3.62 28.74 -8.10
C TYR A 305 -4.67 28.94 -7.01
N SER A 306 -4.27 28.59 -5.78
CA SER A 306 -5.05 28.88 -4.58
C SER A 306 -4.73 30.28 -4.05
N THR A 307 -5.64 30.82 -3.24
CA THR A 307 -5.44 32.13 -2.61
C THR A 307 -4.21 32.15 -1.71
N PHE A 308 -3.94 31.07 -0.96
CA PHE A 308 -2.76 31.01 -0.10
C PHE A 308 -1.45 30.95 -0.89
N TYR A 309 -1.44 30.30 -2.05
CA TYR A 309 -0.25 30.29 -2.90
C TYR A 309 0.00 31.67 -3.52
N ASN A 310 -1.05 32.32 -4.04
CA ASN A 310 -0.93 33.66 -4.59
C ASN A 310 -0.53 34.71 -3.53
N ALA A 311 -0.98 34.55 -2.28
CA ALA A 311 -0.59 35.40 -1.16
C ALA A 311 0.83 35.11 -0.63
N GLY A 312 1.54 34.11 -1.16
CA GLY A 312 2.89 33.75 -0.73
C GLY A 312 2.96 32.98 0.59
N PHE A 313 1.85 32.51 1.14
CA PHE A 313 1.81 31.73 2.39
C PHE A 313 2.36 30.31 2.25
N LEU A 314 2.43 29.82 1.02
CA LEU A 314 2.92 28.48 0.69
C LEU A 314 4.08 28.61 -0.29
N LYS A 315 5.27 28.12 0.10
CA LYS A 315 6.41 27.98 -0.84
C LYS A 315 6.09 26.97 -1.95
N GLU A 316 6.82 26.99 -3.05
CA GLU A 316 6.76 25.94 -4.08
C GLU A 316 6.93 24.53 -3.50
N TRP A 317 6.36 23.52 -4.15
CA TRP A 317 6.33 22.15 -3.61
C TRP A 317 7.71 21.46 -3.67
N ASP A 318 8.56 21.88 -4.60
CA ASP A 318 9.93 21.43 -4.83
C ASP A 318 10.98 22.44 -4.35
N TYR A 319 10.57 23.37 -3.50
CA TYR A 319 11.46 24.37 -2.93
C TYR A 319 12.57 23.71 -2.08
N ASN A 320 13.82 23.94 -2.47
CA ASN A 320 14.99 23.61 -1.66
C ASN A 320 15.43 24.86 -0.88
N GLU A 321 15.59 24.74 0.44
CA GLU A 321 16.28 25.77 1.21
C GLU A 321 17.76 25.77 0.80
N THR A 322 18.13 26.60 -0.16
CA THR A 322 19.52 27.04 -0.25
C THR A 322 19.82 27.75 1.06
N ALA A 323 20.74 27.18 1.85
CA ALA A 323 21.28 27.78 3.06
C ALA A 323 21.66 29.23 2.78
N SER A 324 20.79 30.16 3.16
CA SER A 324 21.07 31.58 3.12
C SER A 324 22.22 31.83 4.07
N GLY A 325 23.35 32.29 3.52
CA GLY A 325 24.55 32.58 4.26
C GLY A 325 24.26 33.41 5.50
N PHE A 326 24.62 32.87 6.65
CA PHE A 326 25.03 33.68 7.79
C PHE A 326 26.09 34.64 7.26
N MET A 327 25.75 35.93 7.11
CA MET A 327 26.79 36.95 7.12
C MET A 327 27.34 36.96 8.54
N ASP A 328 28.46 36.27 8.75
CA ASP A 328 29.33 36.54 9.89
C ASP A 328 29.74 38.01 9.77
N ILE A 329 29.09 38.85 10.58
CA ILE A 329 29.56 40.20 10.83
C ILE A 329 30.95 40.03 11.45
N PRO A 330 32.03 40.50 10.81
CA PRO A 330 33.35 40.41 11.42
C PRO A 330 33.32 41.26 12.68
N ASP A 331 33.66 40.66 13.82
CA ASP A 331 33.95 41.40 15.04
C ASP A 331 34.99 42.47 14.70
N SER A 332 34.54 43.71 14.75
CA SER A 332 35.36 44.88 14.50
C SER A 332 36.45 44.95 15.56
N ILE A 333 37.68 44.63 15.16
CA ILE A 333 38.86 45.32 15.67
C ILE A 333 38.79 46.71 15.06
N ASP A 334 38.61 47.76 15.85
CA ASP A 334 39.76 48.62 16.14
C ASP A 334 39.50 49.74 17.15
N GLU A 335 40.60 50.00 17.87
CA GLU A 335 41.08 51.31 18.31
C GLU A 335 40.23 52.19 19.24
N GLY A 336 40.77 52.34 20.45
CA GLY A 336 40.37 53.37 21.39
C GLY A 336 40.49 54.76 20.78
N LEU A 337 39.48 55.58 21.05
CA LEU A 337 39.56 57.02 20.82
C LEU A 337 40.11 57.74 22.06
N PRO A 338 41.05 58.68 21.88
CA PRO A 338 41.69 59.42 22.95
C PRO A 338 40.96 60.75 23.27
N PHE A 339 41.22 61.27 24.47
CA PHE A 339 40.89 62.61 25.02
C PHE A 339 39.40 62.81 25.38
N ASN A 340 38.99 63.29 26.56
CA ASN A 340 39.65 63.87 27.74
C ASN A 340 38.78 63.62 28.97
#